data_AF-A0A1Z9MF24-F1
#
_entry.id   AF-A0A1Z9MF24-F1
#
_cell.length_a   1.000
_cell.length_b   1.000
_cell.length_c   1.000
_cell.angle_alpha   90.00
_cell.angle_beta   90.00
_cell.angle_gamma   90.00
#
_symmetry.space_group_name_H-M   'P 1'
#
loop_
_entity.id
_entity.type
_entity.pdbx_description
1 polymer ?
#
loop_
_entity_poly.entity_id
_entity_poly.type
_entity_poly.pdbx_seq_one_letter_code
_entity_poly.pdbx_strand_id
1 'polypeptide(L)'
;MNKIDELFLSFLKDAFKSVINSPSSFSTEEIRSLSSKKIQEAFSKVKYEIHGSENLPSEGNLIFIYNHLNNHPLYSVAENFQITLDSHFISSMIIDRYYGKPGIRVSRLSLPNEKFHKIYYDKLDYIRVYAKNFIPKNINDNEVKKINNEFYGEALQDLKHGNCLVLSPEGASYSSDQSPGIFKKGLFKLISKLPISTYVVPIVTLNFDKLASKSVFKCEIKKPIKYENISTNSEIEIENSKLNKKYKMWVNKMKLYDKDFSFEIKKLMSKVEENKKMEAPIIFYGSSTIRLWKSLNEDFKNENVINLGFGGAYIDSLSKNFNSLINFINPKAIVIYLGGNDLNLNLSPREIIFKIKKFIEKIYNRYPDTNIGYITIKPSLEREKKLSDIKKINEGVKLITNDFPNLIYIDIYEKLLVNGKVTSKFLLQDGLHLNKKGYKILTKAVKEKIFN
;
A
#
# COMPACT_ATOMS: atom_id res chain seq x y z
N MET A 1 -23.57 19.97 -5.30
CA MET A 1 -22.18 19.46 -5.14
C MET A 1 -21.95 18.49 -6.32
N ASN A 2 -20.73 18.01 -6.63
CA ASN A 2 -20.61 17.03 -7.73
C ASN A 2 -21.24 15.69 -7.29
N LYS A 3 -21.87 14.94 -8.20
CA LYS A 3 -22.55 13.66 -7.88
C LYS A 3 -21.65 12.65 -7.17
N ILE A 4 -20.35 12.59 -7.50
CA ILE A 4 -19.37 11.72 -6.83
C ILE A 4 -19.20 12.15 -5.36
N ASP A 5 -19.10 13.45 -5.10
CA ASP A 5 -18.91 13.99 -3.76
C ASP A 5 -20.20 13.88 -2.92
N GLU A 6 -21.37 14.03 -3.54
CA GLU A 6 -22.68 13.79 -2.90
C GLU A 6 -22.84 12.34 -2.48
N LEU A 7 -22.51 11.42 -3.37
CA LEU A 7 -22.52 10.00 -3.06
C LEU A 7 -21.53 9.70 -1.92
N PHE A 8 -20.28 10.14 -2.03
CA PHE A 8 -19.27 9.89 -1.00
C PHE A 8 -19.69 10.46 0.36
N LEU A 9 -20.20 11.70 0.41
CA LEU A 9 -20.73 12.31 1.63
C LEU A 9 -21.90 11.50 2.22
N SER A 10 -22.80 10.96 1.40
CA SER A 10 -23.91 10.15 1.90
C SER A 10 -23.42 8.90 2.64
N PHE A 11 -22.38 8.23 2.11
CA PHE A 11 -21.76 7.07 2.76
C PHE A 11 -20.97 7.46 4.02
N LEU A 12 -20.32 8.62 4.03
CA LEU A 12 -19.68 9.14 5.26
C LEU A 12 -20.72 9.46 6.35
N LYS A 13 -21.87 10.01 5.97
CA LYS A 13 -22.99 10.25 6.90
C LYS A 13 -23.56 8.93 7.43
N ASP A 14 -23.66 7.90 6.59
CA ASP A 14 -24.07 6.56 7.03
C ASP A 14 -23.05 5.94 8.00
N ALA A 15 -21.76 6.06 7.71
CA ALA A 15 -20.69 5.61 8.59
C ALA A 15 -20.75 6.31 9.96
N PHE A 16 -20.96 7.63 9.96
CA PHE A 16 -21.17 8.41 11.18
C PHE A 16 -22.37 7.91 11.99
N LYS A 17 -23.55 7.80 11.35
CA LYS A 17 -24.79 7.36 11.99
C LYS A 17 -24.69 5.95 12.56
N SER A 18 -24.04 5.04 11.83
CA SER A 18 -23.83 3.66 12.26
C SER A 18 -23.03 3.55 13.57
N VAL A 19 -22.11 4.48 13.82
CA VAL A 19 -21.34 4.53 15.07
C VAL A 19 -22.17 5.14 16.20
N ILE A 20 -22.79 6.31 15.99
CA ILE A 20 -23.49 7.00 17.09
C ILE A 20 -24.76 6.27 17.52
N ASN A 21 -25.40 5.55 16.60
CA ASN A 21 -26.61 4.78 16.86
C ASN A 21 -26.32 3.29 17.12
N SER A 22 -25.06 2.92 17.35
CA SER A 22 -24.71 1.52 17.65
C SER A 22 -25.44 1.04 18.92
N PRO A 23 -25.97 -0.20 18.93
CA PRO A 23 -26.61 -0.76 20.11
C PRO A 23 -25.68 -0.74 21.32
N SER A 24 -26.23 -0.53 22.52
CA SER A 24 -25.45 -0.60 23.77
C SER A 24 -24.88 -1.99 24.06
N SER A 25 -25.41 -3.03 23.41
CA SER A 25 -24.91 -4.40 23.51
C SER A 25 -23.63 -4.64 22.72
N PHE A 26 -23.25 -3.75 21.78
CA PHE A 26 -22.03 -3.91 21.00
C PHE A 26 -20.82 -3.52 21.86
N SER A 27 -19.80 -4.36 21.85
CA SER A 27 -18.48 -4.03 22.36
C SER A 27 -17.83 -2.92 21.53
N THR A 28 -16.87 -2.22 22.12
CA THR A 28 -16.06 -1.22 21.42
C THR A 28 -15.40 -1.77 20.16
N GLU A 29 -14.90 -3.01 20.19
CA GLU A 29 -14.25 -3.64 19.04
C GLU A 29 -15.24 -3.87 17.88
N GLU A 30 -16.47 -4.28 18.19
CA GLU A 30 -17.55 -4.43 17.21
C GLU A 30 -17.93 -3.07 16.59
N ILE A 31 -17.99 -2.00 17.39
CA ILE A 31 -18.30 -0.64 16.89
C ILE A 31 -17.17 -0.14 15.97
N ARG A 32 -15.90 -0.34 16.34
CA ARG A 32 -14.75 0.01 15.47
C ARG A 32 -14.77 -0.80 14.18
N SER A 33 -15.11 -2.09 14.23
CA SER A 33 -15.22 -2.95 13.05
C SER A 33 -16.38 -2.52 12.14
N LEU A 34 -17.52 -2.13 12.72
CA LEU A 34 -18.65 -1.55 11.99
C LEU A 34 -18.24 -0.24 11.31
N SER A 35 -17.61 0.68 12.05
CA SER A 35 -17.08 1.93 11.50
C SER A 35 -16.16 1.64 10.32
N SER A 36 -15.27 0.64 10.46
CA SER A 36 -14.32 0.28 9.43
C SER A 36 -15.00 -0.21 8.14
N LYS A 37 -15.96 -1.13 8.25
CA LYS A 37 -16.75 -1.62 7.12
C LYS A 37 -17.47 -0.48 6.38
N LYS A 38 -18.09 0.44 7.12
CA LYS A 38 -18.77 1.61 6.55
C LYS A 38 -17.82 2.58 5.84
N ILE A 39 -16.62 2.75 6.37
CA ILE A 39 -15.58 3.54 5.69
C ILE A 39 -15.09 2.83 4.42
N GLN A 40 -14.92 1.50 4.42
CA GLN A 40 -14.60 0.74 3.21
C GLN A 40 -15.70 0.88 2.14
N GLU A 41 -16.97 0.83 2.54
CA GLU A 41 -18.11 1.10 1.65
C GLU A 41 -18.04 2.51 1.04
N ALA A 42 -17.73 3.53 1.85
CA ALA A 42 -17.56 4.90 1.37
C ALA A 42 -16.43 5.02 0.34
N PHE A 43 -15.23 4.51 0.66
CA PHE A 43 -14.08 4.58 -0.24
C PHE A 43 -14.25 3.70 -1.50
N SER A 44 -15.13 2.71 -1.49
CA SER A 44 -15.49 1.95 -2.70
C SER A 44 -16.18 2.81 -3.78
N LYS A 45 -16.71 3.99 -3.41
CA LYS A 45 -17.44 4.89 -4.33
C LYS A 45 -16.56 5.95 -4.98
N VAL A 46 -15.29 6.02 -4.60
CA VAL A 46 -14.34 7.06 -5.03
C VAL A 46 -13.02 6.44 -5.47
N LYS A 47 -12.22 7.22 -6.20
CA LYS A 47 -10.91 6.75 -6.66
C LYS A 47 -9.88 6.91 -5.55
N TYR A 48 -9.13 5.85 -5.30
CA TYR A 48 -7.97 5.90 -4.41
C TYR A 48 -6.83 5.03 -4.93
N GLU A 49 -5.62 5.33 -4.47
CA GLU A 49 -4.41 4.57 -4.77
C GLU A 49 -3.69 4.21 -3.47
N ILE A 50 -3.34 2.93 -3.31
CA ILE A 50 -2.51 2.42 -2.21
C ILE A 50 -1.21 1.91 -2.83
N HIS A 51 -0.11 2.60 -2.51
CA HIS A 51 1.23 2.22 -2.95
C HIS A 51 2.03 1.63 -1.79
N GLY A 52 2.93 0.70 -2.08
CA GLY A 52 3.88 0.19 -1.09
C GLY A 52 3.34 -0.87 -0.13
N SER A 53 2.21 -1.52 -0.45
CA SER A 53 1.63 -2.60 0.37
C SER A 53 2.63 -3.74 0.64
N GLU A 54 3.61 -3.93 -0.24
CA GLU A 54 4.70 -4.90 -0.07
C GLU A 54 5.60 -4.61 1.15
N ASN A 55 5.48 -3.44 1.75
CA ASN A 55 6.25 -3.04 2.93
C ASN A 55 5.55 -3.39 4.26
N LEU A 56 4.30 -3.86 4.23
CA LEU A 56 3.55 -4.22 5.44
C LEU A 56 4.25 -5.39 6.18
N PRO A 57 4.63 -5.21 7.46
CA PRO A 57 5.17 -6.29 8.27
C PRO A 57 4.13 -7.39 8.50
N SER A 58 4.54 -8.66 8.49
CA SER A 58 3.64 -9.77 8.83
C SER A 58 3.45 -9.98 10.32
N GLU A 59 4.37 -9.49 11.14
CA GLU A 59 4.40 -9.68 12.59
C GLU A 59 5.12 -8.52 13.30
N GLY A 60 5.00 -8.49 14.62
CA GLY A 60 5.66 -7.52 15.50
C GLY A 60 4.71 -6.47 16.07
N ASN A 61 5.24 -5.62 16.96
CA ASN A 61 4.49 -4.50 17.54
C ASN A 61 4.45 -3.36 16.53
N LEU A 62 3.26 -3.03 16.00
CA LEU A 62 3.13 -2.12 14.86
C LEU A 62 2.56 -0.78 15.29
N ILE A 63 3.30 0.29 14.99
CA ILE A 63 2.83 1.68 15.10
C ILE A 63 2.80 2.28 13.69
N PHE A 64 1.59 2.45 13.16
CA PHE A 64 1.36 3.15 11.91
C PHE A 64 1.34 4.65 12.16
N ILE A 65 2.20 5.37 11.44
CA ILE A 65 2.27 6.83 11.53
C ILE A 65 1.92 7.46 10.20
N TYR A 66 1.24 8.60 10.25
CA TYR A 66 0.79 9.27 9.04
C TYR A 66 0.84 10.79 9.19
N ASN A 67 1.00 11.47 8.06
CA ASN A 67 0.77 12.90 8.02
C ASN A 67 -0.73 13.18 8.03
N HIS A 68 -1.16 14.14 8.85
CA HIS A 68 -2.56 14.41 9.09
C HIS A 68 -3.05 15.57 8.22
N LEU A 69 -4.05 15.29 7.39
CA LEU A 69 -4.61 16.23 6.44
C LEU A 69 -5.94 16.80 6.93
N ASN A 70 -6.19 18.05 6.57
CA ASN A 70 -7.52 18.64 6.68
C ASN A 70 -8.50 17.86 5.80
N ASN A 71 -9.79 17.91 6.11
CA ASN A 71 -10.83 17.50 5.18
C ASN A 71 -11.37 18.70 4.44
N HIS A 72 -11.89 18.48 3.23
CA HIS A 72 -12.67 19.52 2.56
C HIS A 72 -13.96 19.84 3.35
N PRO A 73 -14.34 21.11 3.59
CA PRO A 73 -15.50 21.50 4.42
C PRO A 73 -16.83 20.84 4.00
N LEU A 74 -17.00 20.56 2.71
CA LEU A 74 -18.17 19.85 2.17
C LEU A 74 -18.36 18.43 2.72
N TYR A 75 -17.32 17.80 3.30
CA TYR A 75 -17.43 16.49 3.92
C TYR A 75 -17.83 16.53 5.40
N SER A 76 -18.59 17.55 5.80
CA SER A 76 -19.22 17.64 7.13
C SER A 76 -20.40 16.68 7.23
N VAL A 77 -20.31 15.74 8.17
CA VAL A 77 -21.31 14.68 8.38
C VAL A 77 -22.37 15.08 9.41
N ALA A 78 -22.03 16.02 10.28
CA ALA A 78 -22.90 16.64 11.27
C ALA A 78 -22.47 18.09 11.53
N GLU A 79 -23.24 18.82 12.32
CA GLU A 79 -22.93 20.21 12.68
C GLU A 79 -21.53 20.30 13.32
N ASN A 80 -20.66 21.13 12.75
CA ASN A 80 -19.27 21.33 13.20
C ASN A 80 -18.47 20.02 13.36
N PHE A 81 -18.80 18.96 12.60
CA PHE A 81 -18.12 17.68 12.71
C PHE A 81 -17.85 16.99 11.37
N GLN A 82 -16.62 16.51 11.25
CA GLN A 82 -16.12 15.74 10.13
C GLN A 82 -15.43 14.47 10.65
N ILE A 83 -15.64 13.35 9.96
CA ILE A 83 -14.87 12.12 10.15
C ILE A 83 -13.48 12.34 9.55
N THR A 84 -12.40 12.16 10.31
CA THR A 84 -11.01 12.31 9.84
C THR A 84 -10.68 11.28 8.75
N LEU A 85 -10.66 11.70 7.48
CA LEU A 85 -10.67 10.77 6.35
C LEU A 85 -9.39 9.94 6.25
N ASP A 86 -8.23 10.56 6.45
CA ASP A 86 -6.92 9.90 6.36
C ASP A 86 -6.74 8.77 7.38
N SER A 87 -7.00 9.05 8.66
CA SER A 87 -6.87 8.09 9.75
C SER A 87 -7.89 6.96 9.66
N HIS A 88 -9.13 7.27 9.24
CA HIS A 88 -10.14 6.25 8.97
C HIS A 88 -9.77 5.42 7.74
N PHE A 89 -9.24 6.03 6.68
CA PHE A 89 -8.73 5.31 5.52
C PHE A 89 -7.60 4.35 5.91
N ILE A 90 -6.64 4.78 6.73
CA ILE A 90 -5.56 3.92 7.20
C ILE A 90 -6.10 2.75 8.03
N SER A 91 -6.93 3.04 9.03
CA SER A 91 -7.55 1.99 9.85
C SER A 91 -8.33 0.99 9.01
N SER A 92 -9.09 1.45 8.02
CA SER A 92 -10.06 0.61 7.31
C SER A 92 -9.54 -0.02 6.02
N MET A 93 -8.86 0.77 5.19
CA MET A 93 -8.39 0.34 3.87
C MET A 93 -7.02 -0.33 3.91
N ILE A 94 -6.29 -0.18 5.02
CA ILE A 94 -4.96 -0.76 5.21
C ILE A 94 -4.99 -1.74 6.40
N ILE A 95 -5.20 -1.25 7.61
CA ILE A 95 -4.96 -2.08 8.80
C ILE A 95 -6.01 -3.19 8.92
N ASP A 96 -7.30 -2.86 8.87
CA ASP A 96 -8.38 -3.85 8.92
C ASP A 96 -8.31 -4.82 7.74
N ARG A 97 -8.08 -4.29 6.54
CA ARG A 97 -7.93 -5.10 5.32
C ARG A 97 -6.82 -6.16 5.42
N TYR A 98 -5.65 -5.78 5.94
CA TYR A 98 -4.46 -6.64 5.92
C TYR A 98 -4.19 -7.36 7.24
N TYR A 99 -4.77 -6.92 8.36
CA TYR A 99 -4.54 -7.51 9.69
C TYR A 99 -5.84 -7.97 10.38
N GLY A 100 -7.01 -7.73 9.77
CA GLY A 100 -8.31 -8.19 10.27
C GLY A 100 -8.89 -7.39 11.43
N LYS A 101 -8.26 -6.28 11.82
CA LYS A 101 -8.75 -5.33 12.84
C LYS A 101 -8.35 -3.90 12.48
N PRO A 102 -9.16 -2.87 12.79
CA PRO A 102 -8.89 -1.47 12.38
C PRO A 102 -7.78 -0.75 13.16
N GLY A 103 -7.18 -1.41 14.15
CA GLY A 103 -6.19 -0.82 15.04
C GLY A 103 -6.78 0.21 16.01
N ILE A 104 -5.91 0.74 16.87
CA ILE A 104 -6.24 1.69 17.93
C ILE A 104 -5.64 3.04 17.55
N ARG A 105 -6.52 4.00 17.32
CA ARG A 105 -6.11 5.35 16.96
C ARG A 105 -5.82 6.17 18.20
N VAL A 106 -4.97 7.17 18.06
CA VAL A 106 -4.84 8.26 19.03
C VAL A 106 -5.65 9.45 18.53
N SER A 107 -6.62 9.89 19.32
CA SER A 107 -7.54 10.97 18.97
C SER A 107 -7.55 12.05 20.05
N ARG A 108 -7.82 13.30 19.66
CA ARG A 108 -7.86 14.38 20.65
C ARG A 108 -9.13 14.31 21.50
N LEU A 109 -9.11 14.87 22.70
CA LEU A 109 -10.34 15.16 23.45
C LEU A 109 -11.17 16.27 22.76
N SER A 110 -12.49 16.22 22.93
CA SER A 110 -13.43 17.24 22.43
C SER A 110 -13.40 18.49 23.31
N LEU A 111 -13.60 19.66 22.70
CA LEU A 111 -14.01 20.86 23.42
C LEU A 111 -15.46 20.73 23.90
N PRO A 112 -15.89 21.49 24.94
CA PRO A 112 -17.25 21.39 25.49
C PRO A 112 -18.37 21.63 24.46
N ASN A 113 -18.11 22.44 23.43
CA ASN A 113 -19.06 22.76 22.36
C ASN A 113 -19.08 21.72 21.21
N GLU A 114 -18.20 20.72 21.21
CA GLU A 114 -18.08 19.74 20.12
C GLU A 114 -18.89 18.46 20.39
N LYS A 115 -20.21 18.60 20.49
CA LYS A 115 -21.14 17.51 20.84
C LYS A 115 -20.96 16.25 19.98
N PHE A 116 -20.94 16.39 18.66
CA PHE A 116 -20.84 15.23 17.76
C PHE A 116 -19.46 14.58 17.76
N HIS A 117 -18.40 15.35 18.00
CA HIS A 117 -17.07 14.80 18.21
C HIS A 117 -17.04 13.92 19.47
N LYS A 118 -17.61 14.41 20.58
CA LYS A 118 -17.70 13.64 21.83
C LYS A 118 -18.45 12.33 21.63
N ILE A 119 -19.71 12.40 21.18
CA ILE A 119 -20.57 11.21 21.04
C ILE A 119 -19.96 10.17 20.09
N TYR A 120 -19.36 10.61 18.98
CA TYR A 120 -18.76 9.69 18.01
C TYR A 120 -17.53 8.98 18.56
N TYR A 121 -16.60 9.71 19.19
CA TYR A 121 -15.37 9.10 19.66
C TYR A 121 -15.51 8.38 21.00
N ASP A 122 -16.46 8.76 21.86
CA ASP A 122 -16.77 8.01 23.08
C ASP A 122 -17.28 6.60 22.74
N LYS A 123 -18.03 6.44 21.63
CA LYS A 123 -18.47 5.13 21.11
C LYS A 123 -17.32 4.27 20.56
N LEU A 124 -16.27 4.92 20.04
CA LEU A 124 -15.12 4.23 19.46
C LEU A 124 -14.00 3.97 20.48
N ASP A 125 -14.03 4.69 21.61
CA ASP A 125 -13.17 4.50 22.80
C ASP A 125 -11.68 4.34 22.43
N TYR A 126 -11.23 5.16 21.48
CA TYR A 126 -9.81 5.25 21.13
C TYR A 126 -9.01 5.94 22.23
N ILE A 127 -7.69 5.76 22.25
CA ILE A 127 -6.83 6.49 23.18
C ILE A 127 -7.00 8.01 22.98
N ARG A 128 -7.25 8.74 24.07
CA ARG A 128 -7.61 10.16 24.06
C ARG A 128 -6.49 11.03 24.65
N VAL A 129 -6.17 12.13 23.97
CA VAL A 129 -5.15 13.10 24.44
C VAL A 129 -5.61 14.54 24.28
N TYR A 130 -5.14 15.45 25.12
CA TYR A 130 -5.27 16.88 24.88
C TYR A 130 -4.30 17.36 23.80
N ALA A 131 -4.83 18.09 22.83
CA ALA A 131 -4.03 18.77 21.80
C ALA A 131 -3.93 20.26 22.13
N LYS A 132 -2.77 20.88 21.87
CA LYS A 132 -2.42 22.26 22.29
C LYS A 132 -3.51 23.31 22.06
N ASN A 133 -4.23 23.25 20.95
CA ASN A 133 -5.26 24.22 20.57
C ASN A 133 -6.70 23.76 20.91
N PHE A 134 -6.84 22.61 21.59
CA PHE A 134 -8.11 21.96 21.91
C PHE A 134 -8.14 21.56 23.40
N ILE A 135 -7.79 22.52 24.26
CA ILE A 135 -7.83 22.38 25.71
C ILE A 135 -8.96 23.28 26.22
N PRO A 136 -9.95 22.74 26.97
CA PRO A 136 -10.98 23.55 27.60
C PRO A 136 -10.38 24.58 28.57
N LYS A 137 -10.93 25.80 28.62
CA LYS A 137 -10.38 26.91 29.43
C LYS A 137 -10.28 26.61 30.94
N ASN A 138 -11.07 25.66 31.43
CA ASN A 138 -11.14 25.26 32.84
C ASN A 138 -10.13 24.15 33.22
N ILE A 139 -9.39 23.60 32.27
CA ILE A 139 -8.42 22.52 32.51
C ILE A 139 -7.03 23.14 32.66
N ASN A 140 -6.32 22.78 33.73
CA ASN A 140 -4.97 23.28 33.99
C ASN A 140 -3.87 22.38 33.37
N ASP A 141 -2.65 22.91 33.27
CA ASP A 141 -1.51 22.21 32.66
C ASP A 141 -1.13 20.91 33.37
N ASN A 142 -1.35 20.79 34.68
CA ASN A 142 -1.01 19.58 35.43
C ASN A 142 -1.97 18.44 35.08
N GLU A 143 -3.26 18.74 34.93
CA GLU A 143 -4.27 17.80 34.48
C GLU A 143 -4.04 17.36 33.04
N VAL A 144 -3.69 18.29 32.15
CA VAL A 144 -3.28 17.99 30.75
C VAL A 144 -2.10 17.03 30.73
N LYS A 145 -1.06 17.29 31.53
CA LYS A 145 0.12 16.42 31.62
C LYS A 145 -0.23 15.05 32.17
N LYS A 146 -1.10 14.97 33.18
CA LYS A 146 -1.54 13.70 33.77
C LYS A 146 -2.24 12.83 32.71
N ILE A 147 -3.27 13.35 32.07
CA ILE A 147 -4.05 12.60 31.06
C ILE A 147 -3.17 12.23 29.86
N ASN A 148 -2.36 13.16 29.35
CA ASN A 148 -1.44 12.84 28.24
C ASN A 148 -0.33 11.86 28.62
N ASN A 149 -0.06 11.64 29.92
CA ASN A 149 0.87 10.60 30.36
C ASN A 149 0.21 9.21 30.43
N GLU A 150 -1.11 9.13 30.63
CA GLU A 150 -1.88 7.86 30.63
C GLU A 150 -1.81 7.18 29.24
N PHE A 151 -1.77 7.98 28.16
CA PHE A 151 -1.54 7.53 26.78
C PHE A 151 -0.45 6.46 26.64
N TYR A 152 0.69 6.61 27.34
CA TYR A 152 1.79 5.67 27.20
C TYR A 152 1.48 4.29 27.78
N GLY A 153 0.72 4.24 28.87
CA GLY A 153 0.28 2.99 29.50
C GLY A 153 -0.75 2.26 28.65
N GLU A 154 -1.77 2.98 28.17
CA GLU A 154 -2.80 2.44 27.28
C GLU A 154 -2.20 1.92 25.97
N ALA A 155 -1.33 2.71 25.33
CA ALA A 155 -0.64 2.32 24.10
C ALA A 155 0.20 1.04 24.29
N LEU A 156 0.90 0.89 25.42
CA LEU A 156 1.65 -0.33 25.73
C LEU A 156 0.72 -1.53 25.92
N GLN A 157 -0.41 -1.34 26.60
CA GLN A 157 -1.39 -2.42 26.83
C GLN A 157 -1.99 -2.90 25.51
N ASP A 158 -2.37 -1.99 24.62
CA ASP A 158 -2.89 -2.33 23.30
C ASP A 158 -1.87 -3.09 22.43
N LEU A 159 -0.62 -2.62 22.40
CA LEU A 159 0.44 -3.34 21.68
C LEU A 159 0.66 -4.76 22.24
N LYS A 160 0.62 -4.93 23.57
CA LYS A 160 0.71 -6.25 24.22
C LYS A 160 -0.46 -7.18 23.87
N HIS A 161 -1.65 -6.64 23.63
CA HIS A 161 -2.80 -7.40 23.16
C HIS A 161 -2.78 -7.69 21.65
N GLY A 162 -1.71 -7.30 20.94
CA GLY A 162 -1.57 -7.50 19.51
C GLY A 162 -2.31 -6.47 18.66
N ASN A 163 -2.84 -5.40 19.26
CA ASN A 163 -3.44 -4.32 18.51
C ASN A 163 -2.35 -3.44 17.86
N CYS A 164 -2.60 -2.98 16.64
CA CYS A 164 -1.77 -1.97 16.00
C CYS A 164 -2.14 -0.57 16.51
N LEU A 165 -1.17 0.32 16.68
CA LEU A 165 -1.42 1.74 16.97
C LEU A 165 -1.42 2.57 15.70
N VAL A 166 -2.25 3.63 15.67
CA VAL A 166 -2.36 4.55 14.54
C VAL A 166 -2.33 5.99 15.06
N LEU A 167 -1.27 6.74 14.75
CA LEU A 167 -1.13 8.09 15.28
C LEU A 167 -0.45 9.04 14.30
N SER A 168 -0.79 10.32 14.38
CA SER A 168 -0.08 11.36 13.65
C SER A 168 0.94 12.05 14.55
N PRO A 169 2.24 12.01 14.21
CA PRO A 169 3.26 12.73 14.98
C PRO A 169 3.16 14.25 14.81
N GLU A 170 2.48 14.78 13.79
CA GLU A 170 2.28 16.23 13.63
C GLU A 170 1.38 16.81 14.73
N GLY A 171 0.39 16.02 15.16
CA GLY A 171 -0.60 16.43 16.16
C GLY A 171 -1.37 17.71 15.82
N ALA A 172 -1.46 18.02 14.52
CA ALA A 172 -2.27 19.06 13.88
C ALA A 172 -2.52 18.62 12.43
N SER A 173 -3.60 19.13 11.83
CA SER A 173 -3.98 18.85 10.43
C SER A 173 -3.48 19.96 9.50
N TYR A 174 -3.03 19.60 8.30
CA TYR A 174 -2.52 20.52 7.29
C TYR A 174 -3.15 20.30 5.91
N SER A 175 -3.00 21.25 4.99
CA SER A 175 -3.26 20.95 3.57
C SER A 175 -2.22 19.99 3.02
N SER A 176 -2.53 19.30 1.92
CA SER A 176 -1.55 18.42 1.24
C SER A 176 -0.25 19.16 0.88
N ASP A 177 -0.33 20.44 0.59
CA ASP A 177 0.81 21.27 0.18
C ASP A 177 1.72 21.65 1.36
N GLN A 178 1.14 21.83 2.55
CA GLN A 178 1.84 22.25 3.76
C GLN A 178 2.28 21.08 4.64
N SER A 179 1.69 19.90 4.46
CA SER A 179 2.09 18.67 5.12
C SER A 179 3.47 18.17 4.62
N PRO A 180 4.32 17.57 5.47
CA PRO A 180 4.13 17.46 6.91
C PRO A 180 4.64 18.73 7.63
N GLY A 181 3.93 19.15 8.67
CA GLY A 181 4.41 20.05 9.70
C GLY A 181 5.48 19.42 10.59
N ILE A 182 5.75 20.10 11.72
CA ILE A 182 6.77 19.67 12.68
C ILE A 182 6.25 18.50 13.50
N PHE A 183 7.02 17.41 13.53
CA PHE A 183 6.68 16.25 14.35
C PHE A 183 6.91 16.53 15.83
N LYS A 184 5.89 16.22 16.65
CA LYS A 184 5.96 16.21 18.10
C LYS A 184 6.71 14.96 18.58
N LYS A 185 7.40 15.10 19.71
CA LYS A 185 8.22 14.04 20.34
C LYS A 185 7.41 12.86 20.90
N GLY A 186 6.08 12.90 20.87
CA GLY A 186 5.20 11.92 21.54
C GLY A 186 5.42 10.48 21.06
N LEU A 187 5.62 10.26 19.75
CA LEU A 187 5.93 8.95 19.18
C LEU A 187 7.20 8.34 19.80
N PHE A 188 8.28 9.12 19.85
CA PHE A 188 9.58 8.64 20.33
C PHE A 188 9.63 8.53 21.86
N LYS A 189 8.87 9.36 22.58
CA LYS A 189 8.62 9.18 24.03
C LYS A 189 7.81 7.92 24.33
N LEU A 190 6.93 7.50 23.42
CA LEU A 190 6.24 6.21 23.55
C LEU A 190 7.25 5.09 23.34
N ILE A 191 7.96 5.10 22.21
CA ILE A 191 8.96 4.08 21.88
C ILE A 191 9.99 3.92 23.01
N SER A 192 10.45 5.02 23.64
CA SER A 192 11.41 4.96 24.74
C SER A 192 10.89 4.31 26.01
N LYS A 193 9.57 4.15 26.14
CA LYS A 193 8.90 3.50 27.28
C LYS A 193 8.48 2.06 26.96
N LEU A 194 8.56 1.63 25.71
CA LEU A 194 8.19 0.29 25.31
C LEU A 194 9.35 -0.68 25.64
N PRO A 195 9.13 -1.72 26.46
CA PRO A 195 10.14 -2.73 26.74
C PRO A 195 10.28 -3.75 25.58
N ILE A 196 9.66 -3.47 24.44
CA ILE A 196 9.49 -4.39 23.31
C ILE A 196 9.93 -3.72 22.02
N SER A 197 10.59 -4.49 21.15
CA SER A 197 10.94 -3.99 19.83
C SER A 197 9.67 -3.64 19.03
N THR A 198 9.71 -2.49 18.37
CA THR A 198 8.55 -1.89 17.71
C THR A 198 8.88 -1.50 16.29
N TYR A 199 8.00 -1.84 15.35
CA TYR A 199 8.05 -1.38 13.98
C TYR A 199 7.18 -0.14 13.82
N VAL A 200 7.82 0.98 13.48
CA VAL A 200 7.12 2.17 13.01
C VAL A 200 6.92 2.03 11.50
N VAL A 201 5.67 2.08 11.05
CA VAL A 201 5.28 1.96 9.65
C VAL A 201 4.79 3.32 9.15
N PRO A 202 5.62 4.09 8.41
CA PRO A 202 5.21 5.40 7.90
C PRO A 202 4.29 5.26 6.69
N ILE A 203 3.13 5.91 6.72
CA ILE A 203 2.16 5.97 5.62
C ILE A 203 1.98 7.43 5.22
N VAL A 204 2.50 7.80 4.06
CA VAL A 204 2.29 9.13 3.49
C VAL A 204 0.89 9.20 2.89
N THR A 205 0.15 10.28 3.16
CA THR A 205 -1.18 10.53 2.59
C THR A 205 -1.18 11.82 1.76
N LEU A 206 -1.96 11.83 0.68
CA LEU A 206 -2.17 12.99 -0.18
C LEU A 206 -3.63 13.10 -0.62
N ASN A 207 -4.05 14.35 -0.81
CA ASN A 207 -5.33 14.78 -1.37
C ASN A 207 -6.58 14.51 -0.52
N PHE A 208 -6.44 14.06 0.72
CA PHE A 208 -7.58 13.90 1.64
C PHE A 208 -8.25 15.24 2.02
N ASP A 209 -7.55 16.36 1.77
CA ASP A 209 -8.05 17.73 1.87
C ASP A 209 -8.81 18.22 0.62
N LYS A 210 -8.91 17.39 -0.41
CA LYS A 210 -9.57 17.73 -1.68
C LYS A 210 -10.88 16.95 -1.84
N LEU A 211 -11.69 17.39 -2.80
CA LEU A 211 -12.89 16.66 -3.23
C LEU A 211 -12.51 15.43 -4.06
N ALA A 212 -13.19 14.31 -3.82
CA ALA A 212 -13.05 13.06 -4.55
C ALA A 212 -13.38 13.20 -6.05
N SER A 213 -14.21 14.17 -6.44
CA SER A 213 -14.44 14.49 -7.86
C SER A 213 -13.28 15.24 -8.52
N LYS A 214 -12.37 15.83 -7.74
CA LYS A 214 -11.28 16.69 -8.23
C LYS A 214 -9.90 16.05 -8.11
N SER A 215 -9.74 15.05 -7.25
CA SER A 215 -8.47 14.39 -7.02
C SER A 215 -8.66 12.89 -6.75
N VAL A 216 -7.55 12.16 -6.75
CA VAL A 216 -7.48 10.78 -6.27
C VAL A 216 -6.90 10.82 -4.87
N PHE A 217 -7.53 10.15 -3.91
CA PHE A 217 -6.95 9.96 -2.58
C PHE A 217 -5.79 8.98 -2.69
N LYS A 218 -4.59 9.38 -2.23
CA LYS A 218 -3.41 8.53 -2.37
C LYS A 218 -2.79 8.25 -1.02
N CYS A 219 -2.33 7.01 -0.81
CA CYS A 219 -1.38 6.70 0.24
C CYS A 219 -0.17 5.93 -0.26
N GLU A 220 0.98 6.11 0.38
CA GLU A 220 2.19 5.31 0.14
C GLU A 220 2.75 4.79 1.46
N ILE A 221 2.67 3.48 1.64
CA ILE A 221 3.23 2.74 2.79
C ILE A 221 4.73 2.61 2.56
N LYS A 222 5.52 3.20 3.46
CA LYS A 222 6.98 3.16 3.40
C LYS A 222 7.52 1.93 4.12
N LYS A 223 8.79 1.62 3.83
CA LYS A 223 9.51 0.56 4.55
C LYS A 223 9.44 0.81 6.07
N PRO A 224 9.10 -0.22 6.86
CA PRO A 224 9.01 -0.11 8.30
C PRO A 224 10.41 0.16 8.90
N ILE A 225 10.43 0.90 10.00
CA ILE A 225 11.64 1.22 10.77
C ILE A 225 11.53 0.48 12.09
N LYS A 226 12.49 -0.41 12.37
CA LYS A 226 12.56 -1.14 13.64
C LYS A 226 13.25 -0.25 14.68
N TYR A 227 12.63 -0.11 15.84
CA TYR A 227 13.21 0.52 17.02
C TYR A 227 13.30 -0.53 18.14
N GLU A 228 14.45 -0.55 18.83
CA GLU A 228 14.72 -1.50 19.92
C GLU A 228 15.02 -0.78 21.23
N ASN A 229 15.89 0.23 21.22
CA ASN A 229 16.30 0.97 22.41
C ASN A 229 16.42 2.47 22.11
N ILE A 230 15.44 3.27 22.54
CA ILE A 230 15.59 4.73 22.62
C ILE A 230 15.52 5.07 24.10
N SER A 231 16.61 5.56 24.69
CA SER A 231 16.69 5.69 26.15
C SER A 231 16.90 7.14 26.59
N THR A 232 17.43 8.00 25.72
CA THR A 232 17.76 9.39 26.09
C THR A 232 16.88 10.43 25.39
N ASN A 233 16.69 11.59 26.04
CA ASN A 233 15.98 12.72 25.43
C ASN A 233 16.69 13.24 24.17
N SER A 234 18.02 13.14 24.10
CA SER A 234 18.80 13.54 22.92
C SER A 234 18.51 12.62 21.73
N GLU A 235 18.48 11.29 21.95
CA GLU A 235 18.11 10.32 20.90
C GLU A 235 16.69 10.55 20.37
N ILE A 236 15.73 10.82 21.27
CA ILE A 236 14.36 11.18 20.92
C ILE A 236 14.34 12.37 19.95
N GLU A 237 15.12 13.41 20.21
CA GLU A 237 15.18 14.60 19.36
C GLU A 237 15.81 14.32 18.00
N ILE A 238 16.92 13.59 17.99
CA ILE A 238 17.66 13.22 16.77
C ILE A 238 16.77 12.38 15.86
N GLU A 239 16.17 11.31 16.37
CA GLU A 239 15.32 10.41 15.59
C GLU A 239 14.04 11.10 15.12
N ASN A 240 13.46 11.98 15.95
CA ASN A 240 12.31 12.80 15.56
C ASN A 240 12.63 13.74 14.39
N SER A 241 13.74 14.47 14.47
CA SER A 241 14.18 15.39 13.41
C SER A 241 14.49 14.65 12.11
N LYS A 242 15.23 13.54 12.21
CA LYS A 242 15.58 12.67 11.09
C LYS A 242 14.35 12.10 10.39
N LEU A 243 13.39 11.58 11.16
CA LEU A 243 12.15 11.05 10.61
C LEU A 243 11.32 12.16 9.95
N ASN A 244 11.16 13.32 10.59
CA ASN A 244 10.39 14.43 10.03
C ASN A 244 10.98 14.92 8.70
N LYS A 245 12.31 15.08 8.60
CA LYS A 245 13.02 15.44 7.35
C LYS A 245 12.78 14.40 6.25
N LYS A 246 12.92 13.12 6.58
CA LYS A 246 12.67 12.01 5.64
C LYS A 246 11.21 11.99 5.17
N TYR A 247 10.28 12.26 6.08
CA TYR A 247 8.86 12.31 5.80
C TYR A 247 8.51 13.44 4.83
N LYS A 248 9.09 14.64 5.01
CA LYS A 248 8.93 15.77 4.09
C LYS A 248 9.41 15.44 2.68
N MET A 249 10.55 14.75 2.55
CA MET A 249 11.03 14.28 1.25
C MET A 249 10.08 13.28 0.61
N TRP A 250 9.48 12.38 1.39
CA TRP A 250 8.52 11.41 0.89
C TRP A 250 7.23 12.07 0.40
N VAL A 251 6.66 13.01 1.15
CA VAL A 251 5.47 13.77 0.73
C VAL A 251 5.74 14.52 -0.57
N ASN A 252 6.88 15.23 -0.67
CA ASN A 252 7.26 15.94 -1.88
C ASN A 252 7.45 15.00 -3.08
N LYS A 253 8.07 13.84 -2.88
CA LYS A 253 8.19 12.83 -3.92
C LYS A 253 6.82 12.29 -4.34
N MET A 254 5.91 12.09 -3.38
CA MET A 254 4.57 11.57 -3.65
C MET A 254 3.72 12.53 -4.47
N LYS A 255 3.89 13.85 -4.28
CA LYS A 255 3.27 14.89 -5.13
C LYS A 255 3.70 14.80 -6.60
N LEU A 256 4.90 14.28 -6.84
CA LEU A 256 5.47 14.07 -8.18
C LEU A 256 5.12 12.70 -8.79
N TYR A 257 4.41 11.81 -8.09
CA TYR A 257 3.92 10.57 -8.70
C TYR A 257 2.85 10.93 -9.74
N ASP A 258 3.33 11.04 -10.97
CA ASP A 258 2.60 11.48 -12.14
C ASP A 258 1.79 10.33 -12.74
N LYS A 259 0.92 10.69 -13.70
CA LYS A 259 0.30 9.72 -14.60
C LYS A 259 1.40 8.96 -15.35
N ASP A 260 1.17 7.68 -15.64
CA ASP A 260 2.00 6.82 -16.51
C ASP A 260 3.39 6.39 -16.01
N PHE A 261 3.65 6.35 -14.70
CA PHE A 261 4.90 5.79 -14.14
C PHE A 261 6.18 6.55 -14.53
N SER A 262 6.08 7.79 -15.00
CA SER A 262 7.17 8.57 -15.61
C SER A 262 8.49 8.55 -14.81
N PHE A 263 8.41 8.68 -13.48
CA PHE A 263 9.59 8.64 -12.61
C PHE A 263 10.28 7.26 -12.58
N GLU A 264 9.52 6.17 -12.49
CA GLU A 264 10.08 4.81 -12.54
C GLU A 264 10.69 4.53 -13.92
N ILE A 265 9.99 4.91 -14.98
CA ILE A 265 10.47 4.74 -16.36
C ILE A 265 11.79 5.49 -16.58
N LYS A 266 11.91 6.75 -16.11
CA LYS A 266 13.16 7.51 -16.22
C LYS A 266 14.34 6.78 -15.55
N LYS A 267 14.12 6.20 -14.36
CA LYS A 267 15.16 5.42 -13.67
C LYS A 267 15.53 4.14 -14.45
N LEU A 268 14.54 3.46 -15.02
CA LEU A 268 14.78 2.27 -15.84
C LEU A 268 15.53 2.63 -17.13
N MET A 269 15.25 3.76 -17.76
CA MET A 269 15.98 4.23 -18.94
C MET A 269 17.46 4.47 -18.63
N SER A 270 17.80 5.08 -17.48
CA SER A 270 19.20 5.20 -17.05
C SER A 270 19.87 3.84 -16.89
N LYS A 271 19.17 2.88 -16.26
CA LYS A 271 19.67 1.50 -16.11
C LYS A 271 19.88 0.81 -17.47
N VAL A 272 19.00 1.04 -18.43
CA VAL A 272 19.14 0.50 -19.80
C VAL A 272 20.40 1.05 -20.45
N GLU A 273 20.66 2.35 -20.37
CA GLU A 273 21.85 2.95 -20.96
C GLU A 273 23.14 2.44 -20.30
N GLU A 274 23.16 2.30 -18.97
CA GLU A 274 24.29 1.72 -18.22
C GLU A 274 24.62 0.28 -18.66
N ASN A 275 23.62 -0.48 -19.12
CA ASN A 275 23.77 -1.90 -19.48
C ASN A 275 23.68 -2.15 -21.00
N LYS A 276 23.66 -1.11 -21.83
CA LYS A 276 23.38 -1.21 -23.27
C LYS A 276 24.39 -2.06 -24.06
N LYS A 277 25.62 -2.13 -23.56
CA LYS A 277 26.72 -2.92 -24.13
C LYS A 277 26.77 -4.37 -23.60
N MET A 278 25.85 -4.75 -22.72
CA MET A 278 25.79 -6.12 -22.22
C MET A 278 25.48 -7.07 -23.38
N GLU A 279 26.32 -8.08 -23.56
CA GLU A 279 26.14 -9.07 -24.62
C GLU A 279 25.08 -10.10 -24.21
N ALA A 280 24.17 -10.39 -25.15
CA ALA A 280 23.11 -11.39 -25.04
C ALA A 280 22.37 -11.37 -23.68
N PRO A 281 21.87 -10.21 -23.21
CA PRO A 281 21.25 -10.11 -21.90
C PRO A 281 19.94 -10.88 -21.84
N ILE A 282 19.58 -11.33 -20.63
CA ILE A 282 18.27 -11.86 -20.30
C ILE A 282 17.49 -10.79 -19.55
N ILE A 283 16.46 -10.30 -20.21
CA ILE A 283 15.70 -9.16 -19.75
C ILE A 283 14.45 -9.63 -19.03
N PHE A 284 14.30 -9.27 -17.77
CA PHE A 284 13.08 -9.49 -17.01
C PHE A 284 12.20 -8.24 -17.09
N TYR A 285 11.03 -8.35 -17.70
CA TYR A 285 10.15 -7.23 -17.98
C TYR A 285 8.72 -7.48 -17.46
N GLY A 286 8.12 -6.51 -16.79
CA GLY A 286 6.78 -6.71 -16.25
C GLY A 286 6.40 -5.78 -15.12
N SER A 287 5.33 -6.17 -14.42
CA SER A 287 4.78 -5.41 -13.30
C SER A 287 5.53 -5.66 -11.98
N SER A 288 4.84 -5.49 -10.84
CA SER A 288 5.46 -5.52 -9.51
C SER A 288 6.13 -6.85 -9.14
N THR A 289 5.70 -8.00 -9.67
CA THR A 289 6.38 -9.29 -9.43
C THR A 289 7.80 -9.31 -10.02
N ILE A 290 8.04 -8.61 -11.12
CA ILE A 290 9.41 -8.45 -11.65
C ILE A 290 10.12 -7.34 -10.89
N ARG A 291 9.51 -6.16 -10.74
CA ARG A 291 10.10 -5.01 -10.03
C ARG A 291 10.62 -5.38 -8.63
N LEU A 292 9.88 -6.22 -7.91
CA LEU A 292 10.17 -6.60 -6.53
C LEU A 292 11.09 -7.82 -6.38
N TRP A 293 11.57 -8.40 -7.48
CA TRP A 293 12.54 -9.49 -7.46
C TRP A 293 13.95 -8.96 -7.15
N LYS A 294 14.14 -8.55 -5.89
CA LYS A 294 15.38 -7.90 -5.42
C LYS A 294 16.61 -8.82 -5.53
N SER A 295 16.40 -10.12 -5.40
CA SER A 295 17.46 -11.13 -5.48
C SER A 295 17.77 -11.62 -6.90
N LEU A 296 17.23 -10.99 -7.95
CA LEU A 296 17.36 -11.48 -9.32
C LEU A 296 18.83 -11.79 -9.71
N ASN A 297 19.75 -10.86 -9.44
CA ASN A 297 21.17 -11.06 -9.78
C ASN A 297 21.80 -12.20 -8.97
N GLU A 298 21.40 -12.39 -7.70
CA GLU A 298 21.91 -13.49 -6.87
C GLU A 298 21.31 -14.84 -7.32
N ASP A 299 20.03 -14.83 -7.66
CA ASP A 299 19.29 -15.99 -8.13
C ASP A 299 19.83 -16.50 -9.48
N PHE A 300 20.34 -15.61 -10.33
CA PHE A 300 20.93 -15.91 -11.65
C PHE A 300 22.39 -15.44 -11.77
N LYS A 301 23.19 -15.65 -10.71
CA LYS A 301 24.57 -15.13 -10.59
C LYS A 301 25.55 -15.43 -11.74
N ASN A 302 25.27 -16.43 -12.57
CA ASN A 302 26.13 -16.83 -13.70
C ASN A 302 25.63 -16.30 -15.04
N GLU A 303 24.63 -15.41 -15.04
CA GLU A 303 23.89 -15.00 -16.22
C GLU A 303 23.74 -13.48 -16.26
N ASN A 304 23.77 -12.93 -17.46
CA ASN A 304 23.62 -11.50 -17.71
C ASN A 304 22.16 -11.07 -17.60
N VAL A 305 21.63 -10.94 -16.38
CA VAL A 305 20.22 -10.61 -16.15
C VAL A 305 19.98 -9.12 -15.89
N ILE A 306 18.90 -8.58 -16.46
CA ILE A 306 18.49 -7.18 -16.25
C ILE A 306 17.04 -7.12 -15.79
N ASN A 307 16.81 -6.62 -14.58
CA ASN A 307 15.46 -6.30 -14.10
C ASN A 307 14.97 -4.95 -14.63
N LEU A 308 13.95 -4.96 -15.49
CA LEU A 308 13.28 -3.79 -16.05
C LEU A 308 11.78 -3.73 -15.68
N GLY A 309 11.40 -4.31 -14.54
CA GLY A 309 10.04 -4.24 -14.04
C GLY A 309 9.70 -2.90 -13.37
N PHE A 310 8.45 -2.45 -13.50
CA PHE A 310 7.94 -1.23 -12.84
C PHE A 310 6.55 -1.47 -12.19
N GLY A 311 6.19 -0.64 -11.21
CA GLY A 311 5.02 -0.85 -10.35
C GLY A 311 3.71 -0.72 -11.12
N GLY A 312 2.69 -1.49 -10.73
CA GLY A 312 1.30 -1.30 -11.20
C GLY A 312 1.03 -1.42 -12.71
N ALA A 313 2.03 -1.80 -13.51
CA ALA A 313 1.92 -1.77 -14.97
C ALA A 313 0.77 -2.65 -15.50
N TYR A 314 -0.06 -2.09 -16.38
CA TYR A 314 -0.97 -2.83 -17.25
C TYR A 314 -0.22 -3.27 -18.51
N ILE A 315 -0.83 -4.16 -19.32
CA ILE A 315 -0.23 -4.58 -20.60
C ILE A 315 0.02 -3.37 -21.50
N ASP A 316 -0.90 -2.41 -21.53
CA ASP A 316 -0.75 -1.20 -22.36
C ASP A 316 0.40 -0.31 -21.88
N SER A 317 0.66 -0.24 -20.57
CA SER A 317 1.80 0.49 -20.01
C SER A 317 3.12 -0.17 -20.40
N LEU A 318 3.19 -1.50 -20.40
CA LEU A 318 4.34 -2.26 -20.88
C LEU A 318 4.55 -2.06 -22.39
N SER A 319 3.48 -2.17 -23.17
CA SER A 319 3.55 -1.96 -24.62
C SER A 319 4.00 -0.54 -24.99
N LYS A 320 3.50 0.50 -24.30
CA LYS A 320 3.90 1.90 -24.51
C LYS A 320 5.38 2.12 -24.26
N ASN A 321 5.95 1.52 -23.22
CA ASN A 321 7.34 1.74 -22.80
C ASN A 321 8.34 0.73 -23.39
N PHE A 322 7.86 -0.29 -24.10
CA PHE A 322 8.68 -1.39 -24.62
C PHE A 322 9.88 -0.92 -25.44
N ASN A 323 9.67 -0.03 -26.42
CA ASN A 323 10.77 0.41 -27.30
C ASN A 323 11.83 1.24 -26.56
N SER A 324 11.42 2.00 -25.54
CA SER A 324 12.33 2.84 -24.75
C SER A 324 13.14 2.02 -23.74
N LEU A 325 12.54 0.94 -23.20
CA LEU A 325 13.17 0.11 -22.17
C LEU A 325 13.89 -1.12 -22.73
N ILE A 326 13.41 -1.68 -23.83
CA ILE A 326 13.98 -2.88 -24.46
C ILE A 326 14.64 -2.45 -25.77
N ASN A 327 15.83 -1.85 -25.64
CA ASN A 327 16.66 -1.40 -26.76
C ASN A 327 18.07 -2.00 -26.68
N PHE A 328 18.11 -3.33 -26.58
CA PHE A 328 19.35 -4.10 -26.54
C PHE A 328 19.57 -4.79 -27.89
N ILE A 329 20.85 -5.03 -28.22
CA ILE A 329 21.23 -5.80 -29.41
C ILE A 329 21.11 -7.29 -29.05
N ASN A 330 20.25 -8.00 -29.79
CA ASN A 330 20.08 -9.45 -29.72
C ASN A 330 20.03 -10.05 -28.30
N PRO A 331 19.02 -9.72 -27.47
CA PRO A 331 18.87 -10.33 -26.14
C PRO A 331 18.70 -11.85 -26.24
N LYS A 332 19.32 -12.60 -25.32
CA LYS A 332 19.20 -14.07 -25.24
C LYS A 332 17.76 -14.48 -24.92
N ALA A 333 17.13 -13.76 -24.01
CA ALA A 333 15.72 -13.96 -23.68
C ALA A 333 15.06 -12.69 -23.14
N ILE A 334 13.75 -12.57 -23.35
CA ILE A 334 12.89 -11.57 -22.70
C ILE A 334 11.84 -12.32 -21.89
N VAL A 335 11.99 -12.32 -20.57
CA VAL A 335 11.10 -12.99 -19.62
C VAL A 335 10.06 -11.99 -19.12
N ILE A 336 8.80 -12.21 -19.48
CA ILE A 336 7.68 -11.31 -19.23
C ILE A 336 6.73 -11.81 -18.14
N TYR A 337 6.24 -10.89 -17.30
CA TYR A 337 5.14 -11.12 -16.35
C TYR A 337 4.13 -9.96 -16.39
N LEU A 338 2.92 -10.25 -16.88
CA LEU A 338 1.90 -9.24 -17.20
C LEU A 338 0.47 -9.81 -17.16
N GLY A 339 -0.53 -8.94 -17.29
CA GLY A 339 -1.96 -9.30 -17.35
C GLY A 339 -2.67 -9.41 -16.00
N GLY A 340 -1.94 -9.68 -14.91
CA GLY A 340 -2.54 -9.77 -13.58
C GLY A 340 -3.20 -8.46 -13.11
N ASN A 341 -2.65 -7.29 -13.46
CA ASN A 341 -3.22 -6.00 -13.08
C ASN A 341 -4.44 -5.64 -13.93
N ASP A 342 -4.46 -6.06 -15.20
CA ASP A 342 -5.53 -5.80 -16.16
C ASP A 342 -6.88 -6.43 -15.75
N LEU A 343 -6.87 -7.40 -14.83
CA LEU A 343 -8.06 -7.91 -14.13
C LEU A 343 -8.86 -6.82 -13.38
N ASN A 344 -8.22 -5.68 -13.08
CA ASN A 344 -8.86 -4.52 -12.45
C ASN A 344 -9.52 -3.56 -13.45
N LEU A 345 -9.37 -3.78 -14.76
CA LEU A 345 -9.84 -2.88 -15.83
C LEU A 345 -11.23 -3.25 -16.39
N ASN A 346 -12.02 -4.06 -15.67
CA ASN A 346 -13.29 -4.62 -16.15
C ASN A 346 -13.18 -5.34 -17.52
N LEU A 347 -12.01 -5.89 -17.83
CA LEU A 347 -11.77 -6.68 -19.03
C LEU A 347 -12.13 -8.15 -18.81
N SER A 348 -12.65 -8.80 -19.84
CA SER A 348 -12.84 -10.25 -19.88
C SER A 348 -11.50 -10.99 -20.04
N PRO A 349 -11.42 -12.27 -19.63
CA PRO A 349 -10.26 -13.11 -19.90
C PRO A 349 -9.82 -13.11 -21.36
N ARG A 350 -10.76 -13.12 -22.31
CA ARG A 350 -10.50 -13.13 -23.75
C ARG A 350 -9.80 -11.85 -24.21
N GLU A 351 -10.24 -10.68 -23.73
CA GLU A 351 -9.62 -9.40 -24.05
C GLU A 351 -8.20 -9.31 -23.50
N ILE A 352 -7.97 -9.82 -22.29
CA ILE A 352 -6.64 -9.87 -21.70
C ILE A 352 -5.74 -10.80 -22.52
N ILE A 353 -6.19 -12.01 -22.86
CA ILE A 353 -5.44 -12.95 -23.73
C ILE A 353 -5.06 -12.29 -25.06
N PHE A 354 -6.01 -11.58 -25.69
CA PHE A 354 -5.75 -10.86 -26.94
C PHE A 354 -4.68 -9.77 -26.78
N LYS A 355 -4.74 -8.97 -25.71
CA LYS A 355 -3.71 -7.98 -25.39
C LYS A 355 -2.34 -8.63 -25.16
N ILE A 356 -2.29 -9.77 -24.46
CA ILE A 356 -1.06 -10.53 -24.25
C ILE A 356 -0.49 -10.99 -25.60
N LYS A 357 -1.30 -11.60 -26.47
CA LYS A 357 -0.88 -12.04 -27.80
C LYS A 357 -0.28 -10.89 -28.60
N LYS A 358 -0.98 -9.74 -28.66
CA LYS A 358 -0.50 -8.54 -29.38
C LYS A 358 0.83 -8.02 -28.85
N PHE A 359 1.05 -8.11 -27.54
CA PHE A 359 2.32 -7.72 -26.96
C PHE A 359 3.44 -8.73 -27.27
N ILE A 360 3.16 -10.03 -27.26
CA ILE A 360 4.09 -11.08 -27.69
C ILE A 360 4.47 -10.90 -29.16
N GLU A 361 3.49 -10.68 -30.04
CA GLU A 361 3.71 -10.36 -31.47
C GLU A 361 4.67 -9.18 -31.63
N LYS A 362 4.50 -8.12 -30.82
CA LYS A 362 5.38 -6.95 -30.85
C LYS A 362 6.82 -7.29 -30.45
N ILE A 363 7.01 -8.15 -29.45
CA ILE A 363 8.36 -8.62 -29.05
C ILE A 363 8.96 -9.46 -30.17
N TYR A 364 8.21 -10.45 -30.65
CA TYR A 364 8.64 -11.39 -31.68
C TYR A 364 9.06 -10.68 -32.97
N ASN A 365 8.29 -9.69 -33.42
CA ASN A 365 8.62 -8.92 -34.62
C ASN A 365 9.90 -8.06 -34.47
N ARG A 366 10.21 -7.61 -33.24
CA ARG A 366 11.43 -6.83 -32.97
C ARG A 366 12.65 -7.73 -32.76
N TYR A 367 12.43 -8.92 -32.20
CA TYR A 367 13.47 -9.85 -31.76
C TYR A 367 13.09 -11.28 -32.16
N PRO A 368 13.15 -11.63 -33.46
CA PRO A 368 12.66 -12.92 -33.96
C PRO A 368 13.43 -14.12 -33.41
N ASP A 369 14.73 -13.96 -33.14
CA ASP A 369 15.61 -15.04 -32.64
C ASP A 369 15.68 -15.11 -31.10
N THR A 370 15.02 -14.19 -30.39
CA THR A 370 15.04 -14.12 -28.93
C THR A 370 13.98 -15.03 -28.33
N ASN A 371 14.36 -15.80 -27.31
CA ASN A 371 13.40 -16.56 -26.49
C ASN A 371 12.49 -15.62 -25.70
N ILE A 372 11.17 -15.83 -25.76
CA ILE A 372 10.18 -15.05 -25.00
C ILE A 372 9.66 -15.95 -23.87
N GLY A 373 10.02 -15.67 -22.62
CA GLY A 373 9.54 -16.43 -21.47
C GLY A 373 8.28 -15.83 -20.88
N TYR A 374 7.10 -16.43 -21.06
CA TYR A 374 5.88 -15.97 -20.40
C TYR A 374 5.70 -16.64 -19.03
N ILE A 375 5.81 -15.87 -17.95
CA ILE A 375 5.48 -16.33 -16.60
C ILE A 375 3.96 -16.23 -16.40
N THR A 376 3.33 -17.35 -16.05
CA THR A 376 1.89 -17.38 -15.76
C THR A 376 1.49 -16.37 -14.69
N ILE A 377 0.29 -15.80 -14.83
CA ILE A 377 -0.29 -14.96 -13.79
C ILE A 377 -0.46 -15.81 -12.53
N LYS A 378 0.25 -15.45 -11.46
CA LYS A 378 0.20 -16.14 -10.16
C LYS A 378 -1.16 -16.02 -9.46
N PRO A 379 -1.55 -17.00 -8.63
CA PRO A 379 -2.66 -16.84 -7.68
C PRO A 379 -2.30 -15.88 -6.54
N SER A 380 -3.29 -15.20 -5.95
CA SER A 380 -3.08 -14.33 -4.78
C SER A 380 -4.37 -14.15 -3.97
N LEU A 381 -4.25 -13.87 -2.66
CA LEU A 381 -5.40 -13.68 -1.77
C LEU A 381 -6.22 -12.44 -2.21
N GLU A 382 -5.52 -11.37 -2.61
CA GLU A 382 -6.15 -10.15 -3.15
C GLU A 382 -6.95 -10.38 -4.44
N ARG A 383 -6.78 -11.54 -5.10
CA ARG A 383 -7.44 -11.91 -6.36
C ARG A 383 -8.18 -13.22 -6.25
N GLU A 384 -8.56 -13.65 -5.05
CA GLU A 384 -9.22 -14.94 -4.84
C GLU A 384 -10.51 -15.07 -5.66
N LYS A 385 -11.30 -13.99 -5.74
CA LYS A 385 -12.52 -13.93 -6.58
C LYS A 385 -12.25 -13.95 -8.10
N LYS A 386 -11.00 -13.86 -8.53
CA LYS A 386 -10.56 -13.81 -9.94
C LYS A 386 -9.75 -15.03 -10.36
N LEU A 387 -9.64 -16.07 -9.51
CA LEU A 387 -8.83 -17.25 -9.82
C LEU A 387 -9.30 -18.00 -11.06
N SER A 388 -10.62 -18.08 -11.31
CA SER A 388 -11.15 -18.69 -12.53
C SER A 388 -10.73 -17.92 -13.79
N ASP A 389 -10.79 -16.59 -13.75
CA ASP A 389 -10.34 -15.73 -14.84
C ASP A 389 -8.84 -15.89 -15.08
N ILE A 390 -8.04 -15.94 -14.00
CA ILE A 390 -6.59 -16.17 -14.08
C ILE A 390 -6.27 -17.51 -14.77
N LYS A 391 -6.96 -18.59 -14.38
CA LYS A 391 -6.78 -19.91 -15.02
C LYS A 391 -7.07 -19.86 -16.52
N LYS A 392 -8.20 -19.28 -16.91
CA LYS A 392 -8.58 -19.12 -18.33
C LYS A 392 -7.54 -18.32 -19.11
N ILE A 393 -7.01 -17.24 -18.53
CA ILE A 393 -5.95 -16.44 -19.18
C ILE A 393 -4.68 -17.27 -19.34
N ASN A 394 -4.22 -17.94 -18.28
CA ASN A 394 -3.03 -18.77 -18.31
C ASN A 394 -3.14 -19.91 -19.34
N GLU A 395 -4.29 -20.58 -19.42
CA GLU A 395 -4.57 -21.62 -20.43
C GLU A 395 -4.61 -21.04 -21.84
N GLY A 396 -5.26 -19.90 -22.03
CA GLY A 396 -5.30 -19.21 -23.32
C GLY A 396 -3.91 -18.81 -23.82
N VAL A 397 -3.02 -18.35 -22.94
CA VAL A 397 -1.64 -18.04 -23.30
C VAL A 397 -0.80 -19.29 -23.55
N LYS A 398 -1.10 -20.41 -22.88
CA LYS A 398 -0.49 -21.70 -23.20
C LYS A 398 -0.83 -22.13 -24.63
N LEU A 399 -2.03 -21.86 -25.13
CA LEU A 399 -2.40 -22.16 -26.52
C LEU A 399 -1.67 -21.25 -27.53
N ILE A 400 -1.37 -20.00 -27.15
CA ILE A 400 -0.62 -19.04 -27.99
C ILE A 400 0.81 -19.54 -28.30
N THR A 401 1.38 -20.45 -27.51
CA THR A 401 2.73 -21.00 -27.82
C THR A 401 2.78 -21.76 -29.14
N ASN A 402 1.64 -22.24 -29.64
CA ASN A 402 1.57 -22.89 -30.96
C ASN A 402 1.79 -21.89 -32.11
N ASP A 403 1.55 -20.60 -31.87
CA ASP A 403 1.68 -19.54 -32.88
C ASP A 403 3.11 -18.96 -32.93
N PHE A 404 3.92 -19.16 -31.88
CA PHE A 404 5.24 -18.55 -31.72
C PHE A 404 6.27 -19.58 -31.23
N PRO A 405 7.13 -20.10 -32.13
CA PRO A 405 8.10 -21.15 -31.78
C PRO A 405 9.04 -20.80 -30.62
N ASN A 406 9.39 -19.52 -30.48
CA ASN A 406 10.32 -19.04 -29.44
C ASN A 406 9.58 -18.58 -28.15
N LEU A 407 8.26 -18.79 -28.05
CA LEU A 407 7.49 -18.49 -26.85
C LEU A 407 7.49 -19.67 -25.88
N ILE A 408 8.13 -19.47 -24.73
CA ILE A 408 8.31 -20.45 -23.67
C ILE A 408 7.30 -20.18 -22.55
N TYR A 409 6.46 -21.17 -22.25
CA TYR A 409 5.48 -21.10 -21.17
C TYR A 409 6.09 -21.52 -19.82
N ILE A 410 6.10 -20.60 -18.85
CA ILE A 410 6.70 -20.79 -17.53
C ILE A 410 5.59 -20.84 -16.47
N ASP A 411 5.17 -22.05 -16.11
CA ASP A 411 4.11 -22.27 -15.12
C ASP A 411 4.61 -22.16 -13.68
N ILE A 412 4.00 -21.23 -12.95
CA ILE A 412 4.15 -21.05 -11.51
C ILE A 412 2.81 -21.11 -10.76
N TYR A 413 1.67 -21.21 -11.47
CA TYR A 413 0.35 -21.04 -10.87
C TYR A 413 0.06 -22.18 -9.88
N GLU A 414 0.11 -23.42 -10.35
CA GLU A 414 -0.15 -24.60 -9.52
C GLU A 414 0.90 -24.78 -8.42
N LYS A 415 2.15 -24.38 -8.70
CA LYS A 415 3.26 -24.44 -7.73
C LYS A 415 3.07 -23.51 -6.53
N LEU A 416 2.22 -22.49 -6.65
CA LEU A 416 1.92 -21.51 -5.60
C LEU A 416 0.63 -21.81 -4.83
N LEU A 417 -0.03 -22.93 -5.12
CA LEU A 417 -1.18 -23.41 -4.36
C LEU A 417 -0.77 -24.43 -3.29
N VAL A 418 -1.59 -24.56 -2.26
CA VAL A 418 -1.53 -25.66 -1.30
C VAL A 418 -2.91 -26.29 -1.24
N ASN A 419 -3.00 -27.59 -1.54
CA ASN A 419 -4.27 -28.32 -1.63
C ASN A 419 -5.28 -27.63 -2.58
N GLY A 420 -4.79 -27.11 -3.71
CA GLY A 420 -5.60 -26.39 -4.70
C GLY A 420 -6.11 -25.01 -4.28
N LYS A 421 -5.71 -24.52 -3.10
CA LYS A 421 -6.12 -23.20 -2.56
C LYS A 421 -4.96 -22.23 -2.47
N VAL A 422 -5.28 -20.94 -2.59
CA VAL A 422 -4.32 -19.86 -2.37
C VAL A 422 -3.94 -19.82 -0.89
N THR A 423 -2.68 -19.50 -0.61
CA THR A 423 -2.15 -19.46 0.75
C THR A 423 -1.22 -18.28 0.95
N SER A 424 -1.19 -17.73 2.17
CA SER A 424 -0.22 -16.72 2.59
C SER A 424 1.23 -17.25 2.62
N LYS A 425 1.45 -18.59 2.57
CA LYS A 425 2.77 -19.23 2.62
C LYS A 425 3.78 -18.64 1.62
N PHE A 426 3.32 -18.21 0.45
CA PHE A 426 4.16 -17.70 -0.64
C PHE A 426 4.01 -16.19 -0.88
N LEU A 427 3.18 -15.51 -0.10
CA LEU A 427 2.83 -14.12 -0.28
C LEU A 427 3.35 -13.26 0.88
N LEU A 428 3.52 -11.96 0.63
CA LEU A 428 3.74 -10.96 1.66
C LEU A 428 2.43 -10.67 2.40
N GLN A 429 2.49 -9.84 3.45
CA GLN A 429 1.32 -9.48 4.26
C GLN A 429 0.16 -8.90 3.44
N ASP A 430 0.48 -8.23 2.34
CA ASP A 430 -0.54 -7.69 1.44
C ASP A 430 -1.32 -8.73 0.63
N GLY A 431 -0.98 -10.02 0.75
CA GLY A 431 -1.70 -11.10 0.07
C GLY A 431 -1.61 -11.03 -1.46
N LEU A 432 -0.70 -10.22 -2.03
CA LEU A 432 -0.55 -10.01 -3.48
C LEU A 432 0.85 -10.31 -3.97
N HIS A 433 1.87 -9.79 -3.29
CA HIS A 433 3.26 -9.89 -3.76
C HIS A 433 3.93 -11.14 -3.21
N LEU A 434 4.89 -11.70 -3.96
CA LEU A 434 5.60 -12.90 -3.53
C LEU A 434 6.54 -12.58 -2.36
N ASN A 435 6.59 -13.47 -1.37
CA ASN A 435 7.63 -13.47 -0.35
C ASN A 435 8.86 -14.27 -0.84
N LYS A 436 9.88 -14.42 0.01
CA LYS A 436 11.10 -15.18 -0.31
C LYS A 436 10.83 -16.62 -0.76
N LYS A 437 9.85 -17.32 -0.15
CA LYS A 437 9.48 -18.69 -0.54
C LYS A 437 8.80 -18.71 -1.92
N GLY A 438 7.94 -17.71 -2.19
CA GLY A 438 7.33 -17.53 -3.50
C GLY A 438 8.34 -17.26 -4.61
N TYR A 439 9.32 -16.38 -4.36
CA TYR A 439 10.40 -16.14 -5.33
C TYR A 439 11.26 -17.38 -5.58
N LYS A 440 11.52 -18.24 -4.58
CA LYS A 440 12.23 -19.52 -4.82
C LYS A 440 11.52 -20.41 -5.84
N ILE A 441 10.18 -20.47 -5.81
CA ILE A 441 9.38 -21.21 -6.79
C ILE A 441 9.54 -20.59 -8.18
N LEU A 442 9.43 -19.26 -8.26
CA LEU A 442 9.58 -18.54 -9.51
C LEU A 442 10.99 -18.71 -10.10
N THR A 443 12.05 -18.55 -9.29
CA THR A 443 13.44 -18.76 -9.69
C THR A 443 13.63 -20.16 -10.27
N LYS A 444 13.15 -21.20 -9.58
CA LYS A 444 13.27 -22.58 -10.04
C LYS A 444 12.58 -22.79 -11.39
N ALA A 445 11.33 -22.31 -11.52
CA ALA A 445 10.56 -22.46 -12.75
C ALA A 445 11.20 -21.74 -13.96
N VAL A 446 11.76 -20.55 -13.74
CA VAL A 446 12.46 -19.81 -14.81
C VAL A 446 13.77 -20.50 -15.19
N LYS A 447 14.57 -20.98 -14.22
CA LYS A 447 15.80 -21.75 -14.48
C LYS A 447 15.53 -22.98 -15.35
N GLU A 448 14.52 -23.76 -14.97
CA GLU A 448 14.12 -24.98 -15.68
C GLU A 448 13.70 -24.76 -17.14
N LYS A 449 13.32 -23.54 -17.52
CA LYS A 449 12.71 -23.25 -18.82
C LYS A 449 13.52 -22.34 -19.74
N ILE A 450 14.38 -21.50 -19.18
CA ILE A 450 15.15 -20.51 -19.94
C ILE A 450 16.64 -20.86 -19.99
N PHE A 451 17.14 -21.62 -19.02
CA PHE A 451 18.58 -21.85 -18.82
C PHE A 451 19.00 -23.31 -18.98
N ASN A 452 18.05 -24.23 -18.91
CA ASN A 452 18.19 -25.64 -19.26
C ASN A 452 17.45 -25.87 -20.57
#